data_AF-A0ABC8JP21-F1
#
_entry.id   AF-A0ABC8JP21-F1
#
_cell.length_a   1.000
_cell.length_b   1.000
_cell.length_c   1.000
_cell.angle_alpha   90.00
_cell.angle_beta   90.00
_cell.angle_gamma   90.00
#
_symmetry.space_group_name_H-M   'P 1'
#
loop_
_entity.id
_entity.type
_entity.pdbx_description
1 polymer ?
#
loop_
_entity_poly.entity_id
_entity_poly.type
_entity_poly.pdbx_seq_one_letter_code
_entity_poly.pdbx_strand_id
1 'polypeptide(L)'
;MAANQFHGSMLQEAYTSGMNDRTNHYQMILNMYRRFHEAVVSKYDAEVEVYRIASKLELFEELFNDGVMNHVKDKLETEIALAHARRSDVKVPNLDWEKLGEPKMWR
;
A
#
# COMPACT_ATOMS: atom_id res chain seq x y z
N MET A 1 -4.97 -31.49 -47.82
CA MET A 1 -4.85 -31.93 -46.41
C MET A 1 -4.00 -30.99 -45.54
N ALA A 2 -2.97 -30.30 -46.07
CA ALA A 2 -2.14 -29.37 -45.31
C ALA A 2 -2.88 -28.11 -44.77
N ALA A 3 -3.84 -27.56 -45.52
CA ALA A 3 -4.55 -26.33 -45.14
C ALA A 3 -5.42 -26.48 -43.86
N ASN A 4 -6.02 -27.66 -43.63
CA ASN A 4 -6.85 -27.91 -42.45
C ASN A 4 -6.00 -28.08 -41.17
N GLN A 5 -4.79 -28.64 -41.27
CA GLN A 5 -3.86 -28.72 -40.14
C GLN A 5 -3.32 -27.34 -39.76
N PHE A 6 -3.03 -26.48 -40.75
CA PHE A 6 -2.56 -25.10 -40.53
C PHE A 6 -3.63 -24.19 -39.92
N HIS A 7 -4.89 -24.35 -40.32
CA HIS A 7 -6.01 -23.61 -39.72
C HIS A 7 -6.30 -24.07 -38.28
N GLY A 8 -6.20 -25.37 -38.01
CA GLY A 8 -6.35 -25.93 -36.66
C GLY A 8 -5.27 -25.46 -35.68
N SER A 9 -4.01 -25.40 -36.12
CA SER A 9 -2.91 -24.89 -35.28
C SER A 9 -3.05 -23.39 -34.99
N MET A 10 -3.44 -22.58 -35.98
CA MET A 10 -3.65 -21.14 -35.80
C MET A 10 -4.80 -20.81 -34.82
N LEU A 11 -5.89 -21.58 -34.86
CA LEU A 11 -7.00 -21.44 -33.90
C LEU A 11 -6.58 -21.81 -32.47
N GLN A 12 -5.79 -22.87 -32.31
CA GLN A 12 -5.27 -23.29 -31.02
C GLN A 12 -4.30 -22.25 -30.43
N GLU A 13 -3.39 -21.71 -31.25
CA GLU A 13 -2.47 -20.64 -30.85
C GLU A 13 -3.21 -19.37 -30.43
N ALA A 14 -4.22 -18.95 -31.21
CA ALA A 14 -5.04 -17.78 -30.86
C ALA A 14 -5.80 -17.98 -29.54
N TYR A 15 -6.34 -19.17 -29.30
CA TYR A 15 -7.00 -19.50 -28.03
C TYR A 15 -6.04 -19.47 -26.84
N THR A 16 -4.86 -20.09 -26.97
CA THR A 16 -3.84 -20.08 -25.93
C THR A 16 -3.32 -18.67 -25.66
N SER A 17 -3.06 -17.87 -26.70
CA SER A 17 -2.68 -16.46 -26.54
C SER A 17 -3.75 -15.69 -25.77
N GLY A 18 -5.03 -15.82 -26.16
CA GLY A 18 -6.12 -15.14 -25.46
C GLY A 18 -6.34 -15.62 -24.02
N MET A 19 -5.96 -16.85 -23.66
CA MET A 19 -5.92 -17.29 -22.26
C MET A 19 -4.75 -16.66 -21.50
N ASN A 20 -3.57 -16.63 -22.10
CA ASN A 20 -2.39 -16.00 -21.49
C ASN A 20 -2.61 -14.51 -21.26
N ASP A 21 -3.18 -13.79 -22.22
CA ASP A 21 -3.46 -12.36 -22.11
C ASP A 21 -4.44 -12.06 -20.96
N ARG A 22 -5.49 -12.89 -20.80
CA ARG A 22 -6.44 -12.76 -19.69
C ARG A 22 -5.78 -13.05 -18.34
N THR A 23 -4.98 -14.11 -18.25
CA THR A 23 -4.24 -14.44 -17.03
C THR A 23 -3.29 -13.30 -16.64
N ASN A 24 -2.52 -12.79 -17.60
CA ASN A 24 -1.60 -11.68 -17.39
C ASN A 24 -2.33 -10.41 -16.92
N HIS A 25 -3.50 -10.13 -17.50
CA HIS A 25 -4.33 -9.00 -17.10
C HIS A 25 -4.76 -9.11 -15.62
N TYR A 26 -5.31 -10.26 -15.19
CA TYR A 26 -5.73 -10.44 -13.80
C TYR A 26 -4.55 -10.45 -12.82
N GLN A 27 -3.41 -11.04 -13.20
CA GLN A 27 -2.20 -10.99 -12.39
C GLN A 27 -1.71 -9.55 -12.19
N MET A 28 -1.76 -8.72 -13.24
CA MET A 28 -1.41 -7.31 -13.15
C MET A 28 -2.32 -6.56 -12.19
N ILE A 29 -3.64 -6.78 -12.27
CA ILE A 29 -4.64 -6.21 -11.36
C ILE A 29 -4.34 -6.61 -9.90
N LEU A 30 -4.20 -7.92 -9.63
CA LEU A 30 -3.93 -8.42 -8.29
C LEU A 30 -2.63 -7.85 -7.71
N ASN A 31 -1.60 -7.72 -8.54
CA ASN A 31 -0.34 -7.12 -8.13
C ASN A 31 -0.49 -5.63 -7.78
N MET A 32 -1.30 -4.87 -8.52
CA MET A 32 -1.59 -3.47 -8.18
C MET A 32 -2.35 -3.35 -6.86
N TYR A 33 -3.40 -4.16 -6.66
CA TYR A 33 -4.15 -4.20 -5.40
C TYR A 33 -3.27 -4.54 -4.20
N ARG A 34 -2.41 -5.56 -4.34
CA ARG A 34 -1.48 -5.96 -3.28
C ARG A 34 -0.55 -4.82 -2.89
N ARG A 35 0.11 -4.18 -3.88
CA ARG A 35 1.04 -3.07 -3.62
C ARG A 35 0.36 -1.87 -2.96
N PHE A 36 -0.87 -1.58 -3.36
CA PHE A 36 -1.68 -0.54 -2.74
C PHE A 36 -2.02 -0.87 -1.29
N HIS A 37 -2.53 -2.07 -1.05
CA HIS A 37 -2.86 -2.53 0.29
C HIS A 37 -1.64 -2.49 1.22
N GLU A 38 -0.49 -3.01 0.77
CA GLU A 38 0.78 -2.95 1.52
C GLU A 38 1.19 -1.50 1.84
N ALA A 39 1.05 -0.58 0.88
CA ALA A 39 1.35 0.84 1.11
C ALA A 39 0.39 1.50 2.11
N VAL A 40 -0.91 1.17 2.06
CA VAL A 40 -1.91 1.65 3.02
C VAL A 40 -1.60 1.14 4.42
N VAL A 41 -1.30 -0.15 4.57
CA VAL A 41 -0.92 -0.75 5.86
C VAL A 41 0.34 -0.08 6.40
N SER A 42 1.38 0.08 5.58
CA SER A 42 2.61 0.76 5.98
C SER A 42 2.37 2.21 6.41
N LYS A 43 1.44 2.92 5.74
CA LYS A 43 1.08 4.29 6.11
C LYS A 43 0.38 4.34 7.47
N TYR A 44 -0.54 3.41 7.69
CA TYR A 44 -1.26 3.26 8.94
C TYR A 44 -0.30 2.94 10.10
N ASP A 45 0.64 2.01 9.92
CA ASP A 45 1.62 1.67 10.95
C ASP A 45 2.48 2.88 11.35
N ALA A 46 2.91 3.67 10.37
CA ALA A 46 3.66 4.90 10.63
C ALA A 46 2.80 5.97 11.35
N GLU A 47 1.50 6.02 11.07
CA GLU A 47 0.56 6.89 11.80
C GLU A 47 0.38 6.46 13.25
N VAL A 48 0.22 5.15 13.49
CA VAL A 48 0.13 4.58 14.83
C VAL A 48 1.39 4.87 15.65
N GLU A 49 2.58 4.79 15.05
CA GLU A 49 3.83 5.12 15.74
C GLU A 49 3.84 6.58 16.23
N VAL A 50 3.45 7.52 15.38
CA VAL A 50 3.32 8.94 15.73
C VAL A 50 2.35 9.13 16.89
N TYR A 51 1.14 8.57 16.80
CA TYR A 51 0.13 8.71 17.85
C TYR A 51 0.62 8.11 19.18
N ARG A 52 1.29 6.96 19.14
CA ARG A 52 1.83 6.31 20.34
C ARG A 52 2.87 7.18 21.05
N ILE A 53 3.75 7.86 20.31
CA ILE A 53 4.75 8.75 20.91
C ILE A 53 4.09 10.03 21.41
N ALA A 54 3.14 10.59 20.66
CA ALA A 54 2.36 11.76 21.07
C ALA A 54 1.66 11.52 22.42
N SER A 55 0.95 10.39 22.57
CA SER A 55 0.28 10.04 23.84
C SER A 55 1.25 9.85 25.00
N LYS A 56 2.48 9.36 24.74
CA LYS A 56 3.51 9.28 25.78
C LYS A 56 4.01 10.66 26.21
N LEU A 57 4.15 11.58 25.26
CA LEU A 57 4.56 12.96 25.54
C LEU A 57 3.49 13.68 26.37
N GLU A 58 2.21 13.55 25.99
CA GLU A 58 1.07 14.08 26.74
C GLU A 58 1.04 13.55 28.17
N LEU A 59 1.12 12.23 28.35
CA LEU A 59 1.15 11.61 29.69
C LEU A 59 2.39 12.06 30.50
N PHE A 60 3.52 12.27 29.83
CA PHE A 60 4.72 12.76 30.49
C PHE A 60 4.54 14.19 31.01
N GLU A 61 3.92 15.07 30.23
CA GLU A 61 3.60 16.44 30.65
C GLU A 61 2.57 16.48 31.78
N GLU A 62 1.60 15.55 31.79
CA GLU A 62 0.64 15.42 32.89
C GLU A 62 1.29 14.97 34.20
N LEU A 63 2.23 14.01 34.13
CA LEU A 63 2.83 13.38 35.31
C LEU A 63 4.10 14.07 35.82
N PHE A 64 4.85 14.77 34.96
CA PHE A 64 6.17 15.32 35.26
C PHE A 64 6.31 16.77 34.81
N ASN A 65 5.78 17.71 35.60
CA ASN A 65 5.83 19.15 35.30
C ASN A 65 7.05 19.89 35.89
N ASP A 66 7.84 19.25 36.74
CA ASP A 66 8.84 19.95 37.58
C ASP A 66 10.24 20.01 36.94
N GLY A 67 10.36 19.73 35.64
CA GLY A 67 11.61 19.79 34.88
C GLY A 67 12.65 18.70 35.23
N VAL A 68 12.35 17.83 36.21
CA VAL A 68 13.25 16.77 36.71
C VAL A 68 13.68 15.80 35.60
N MET A 69 12.87 15.66 34.55
CA MET A 69 13.08 14.67 33.49
C MET A 69 13.13 15.28 32.07
N ASN A 70 13.56 16.55 31.93
CA ASN A 70 13.61 17.22 30.62
C ASN A 70 14.35 16.42 29.53
N HIS A 71 15.44 15.72 29.86
CA HIS A 71 16.13 14.86 28.90
C HIS A 71 15.25 13.75 28.28
N VAL A 72 14.25 13.25 29.02
CA VAL A 72 13.26 12.27 28.52
C VAL A 72 12.25 12.97 27.62
N LYS A 73 11.81 14.17 28.00
CA LYS A 73 10.94 15.00 27.15
C LYS A 73 11.62 15.32 25.81
N ASP A 74 12.85 15.84 25.84
CA ASP A 74 13.63 16.16 24.64
C ASP A 74 13.79 14.94 23.72
N LYS A 75 13.99 13.76 24.32
CA LYS A 75 14.06 12.49 23.58
C LYS A 75 12.73 12.15 22.91
N LEU A 76 11.60 12.25 23.62
CA LEU A 76 10.28 12.00 23.06
C LEU A 76 9.92 13.01 21.95
N GLU A 77 10.27 14.28 22.12
CA GLU A 77 10.11 15.33 21.10
C GLU A 77 10.96 15.05 19.84
N THR A 78 12.18 14.54 20.03
CA THR A 78 13.01 14.11 18.91
C THR A 78 12.43 12.87 18.23
N GLU A 79 11.98 11.89 19.00
CA GLU A 79 11.38 10.66 18.47
C GLU A 79 10.11 10.94 17.68
N ILE A 80 9.23 11.83 18.16
CA ILE A 80 8.00 12.18 17.43
C ILE A 80 8.32 12.93 16.13
N ALA A 81 9.32 13.83 16.13
CA ALA A 81 9.77 14.51 14.92
C ALA A 81 10.29 13.51 13.86
N LEU A 82 11.09 12.52 14.29
CA LEU A 82 11.56 11.45 13.41
C LEU A 82 10.41 10.57 12.90
N ALA A 83 9.44 10.24 13.76
CA ALA A 83 8.26 9.46 13.37
C ALA A 83 7.40 10.22 12.33
N HIS A 84 7.23 11.54 12.49
CA HIS A 84 6.56 12.39 11.51
C HIS A 84 7.28 12.40 10.16
N ALA A 85 8.61 12.47 10.16
CA ALA A 85 9.41 12.40 8.93
C ALA A 85 9.21 11.06 8.23
N ARG A 86 9.36 9.94 8.95
CA ARG A 86 9.11 8.58 8.43
C ARG A 86 7.70 8.44 7.86
N ARG A 87 6.68 8.91 8.59
CA ARG A 87 5.29 8.91 8.11
C ARG A 87 5.16 9.69 6.80
N SER A 88 5.83 10.83 6.66
CA SER A 88 5.76 11.69 5.46
C SER A 88 6.41 11.05 4.23
N ASP A 89 7.40 10.19 4.45
CA ASP A 89 8.09 9.42 3.41
C ASP A 89 7.26 8.25 2.90
N VAL A 90 6.34 7.69 3.71
CA VAL A 90 5.42 6.64 3.25
C VAL A 90 4.41 7.22 2.25
N LYS A 91 4.57 6.81 0.99
CA LYS A 91 3.68 7.14 -0.13
C LYS A 91 2.67 6.02 -0.38
N VAL A 92 1.40 6.38 -0.41
CA VAL A 92 0.33 5.49 -0.89
C VAL A 92 0.09 5.82 -2.36
N PRO A 93 0.29 4.88 -3.29
CA PRO A 93 0.03 5.12 -4.70
C PRO A 93 -1.47 5.35 -4.93
N ASN A 94 -1.82 6.28 -5.82
CA ASN A 94 -3.21 6.45 -6.24
C ASN A 94 -3.58 5.32 -7.22
N LEU A 95 -4.62 4.56 -6.91
CA LEU A 95 -5.12 3.53 -7.82
C LEU A 95 -6.04 4.14 -8.86
N ASP A 96 -5.73 3.89 -10.13
CA ASP A 96 -6.61 4.22 -11.24
C ASP A 96 -7.67 3.11 -11.37
N TRP A 97 -8.80 3.30 -10.69
CA TRP A 97 -9.90 2.33 -10.64
C TRP A 97 -10.55 2.12 -12.01
N GLU A 98 -10.51 3.11 -12.90
CA GLU A 98 -11.03 3.00 -14.27
C GLU A 98 -10.16 2.03 -15.10
N LYS A 99 -8.83 2.10 -14.98
CA LYS A 99 -7.91 1.15 -15.64
C LYS A 99 -7.99 -0.28 -15.12
N LEU A 100 -8.53 -0.47 -13.92
CA LEU A 100 -8.73 -1.80 -13.31
C LEU A 100 -10.07 -2.43 -13.68
N GLY A 101 -10.89 -1.75 -14.50
CA GLY A 101 -12.14 -2.28 -15.02
C GLY A 101 -13.27 -2.32 -13.98
N GLU A 102 -13.37 -1.31 -13.11
CA GLU A 102 -14.37 -1.10 -12.04
C GLU A 102 -15.19 -2.33 -11.62
N PRO A 103 -15.03 -2.84 -10.38
CA PRO A 103 -16.14 -3.49 -9.73
C PRO A 103 -17.26 -2.44 -9.59
N LYS A 104 -18.37 -2.60 -10.31
CA LYS A 104 -19.62 -1.85 -10.07
C LYS A 104 -20.13 -2.17 -8.66
N MET A 105 -19.50 -1.65 -7.64
CA MET A 105 -19.87 -1.94 -6.25
C MET A 105 -20.94 -0.99 -5.72
N TRP A 106 -21.24 0.13 -6.41
CA TRP A 106 -22.40 0.96 -6.10
C TRP A 106 -22.97 1.67 -7.34
N ARG A 107 -24.16 1.23 -7.78
CA ARG A 107 -25.19 2.03 -8.47
C ARG A 107 -26.54 1.69 -7.87
#